data_AF-A0A534QAK9-F1
#
_entry.id   AF-A0A534QAK9-F1
#
_cell.length_a   1.000
_cell.length_b   1.000
_cell.length_c   1.000
_cell.angle_alpha   90.00
_cell.angle_beta   90.00
_cell.angle_gamma   90.00
#
_symmetry.space_group_name_H-M   'P 1'
#
loop_
_entity.id
_entity.type
_entity.pdbx_description
1 polymer ?
#
loop_
_entity_poly.entity_id
_entity_poly.type
_entity_poly.pdbx_seq_one_letter_code
_entity_poly.pdbx_strand_id
1 'polypeptide(L)'
;MRNLSSLIAVVALLAVGPLPARACTTDAECDDANVCDGAEYCQAGVCYSRTPLVCDDADPCTVNSCDPMLGCQFPPSAGCMIGGQKFKLGSHGDLRVVLQTAGGFGGGAFPQANGPDDPVLHGASVRIYTTNGDMFDNTYGLPSTNWAYVGALDTNYGYIYKDLKGALGPIRLAVIRNGKPSKVQGLGPALNFSLRADPQPVQVVLRFGGLNDCLSFGGTKFKFVPDLAFHALHAPPPPTCP
;
A
#
# COMPACT_ATOMS: atom_id res chain seq x y z
N MET A 1 -16.32 16.25 64.42
CA MET A 1 -17.67 15.91 63.89
C MET A 1 -17.53 15.64 62.41
N ARG A 2 -18.17 14.56 61.95
CA ARG A 2 -18.00 13.90 60.65
C ARG A 2 -18.48 14.79 59.50
N ASN A 3 -17.82 14.75 58.34
CA ASN A 3 -18.43 14.21 57.13
C ASN A 3 -17.45 14.17 55.94
N LEU A 4 -17.10 12.93 55.58
CA LEU A 4 -16.70 12.55 54.23
C LEU A 4 -17.89 12.76 53.28
N SER A 5 -17.68 13.38 52.13
CA SER A 5 -18.54 13.20 50.96
C SER A 5 -17.67 12.85 49.76
N SER A 6 -17.59 11.55 49.48
CA SER A 6 -17.07 10.99 48.24
C SER A 6 -17.98 11.36 47.08
N LEU A 7 -17.43 12.02 46.06
CA LEU A 7 -18.04 12.03 44.73
C LEU A 7 -17.63 10.75 44.01
N ILE A 8 -18.49 9.74 44.04
CA ILE A 8 -18.38 8.57 43.18
C ILE A 8 -18.97 8.98 41.82
N ALA A 9 -18.10 9.16 40.83
CA ALA A 9 -18.52 9.28 39.44
C ALA A 9 -19.00 7.89 38.96
N VAL A 10 -20.31 7.74 38.80
CA VAL A 10 -20.89 6.55 38.15
C VAL A 10 -20.62 6.68 36.66
N VAL A 11 -19.56 6.01 36.19
CA VAL A 11 -19.35 5.77 34.77
C VAL A 11 -20.38 4.70 34.37
N ALA A 12 -21.45 5.13 33.71
CA ALA A 12 -22.38 4.22 33.07
C ALA A 12 -21.65 3.52 31.91
N LEU A 13 -21.20 2.29 32.13
CA LEU A 13 -20.86 1.38 31.05
C LEU A 13 -22.13 1.12 30.25
N LEU A 14 -22.24 1.70 29.06
CA LEU A 14 -23.18 1.25 28.04
C LEU A 14 -22.73 -0.16 27.62
N ALA A 15 -23.33 -1.18 28.24
CA ALA A 15 -23.25 -2.54 27.75
C ALA A 15 -23.93 -2.57 26.37
N VAL A 16 -23.13 -2.67 25.31
CA VAL A 16 -23.62 -3.01 23.97
C VAL A 16 -24.04 -4.48 24.02
N GLY A 17 -25.25 -4.74 24.52
CA GLY A 17 -25.90 -6.04 24.38
C GLY A 17 -26.32 -6.25 22.91
N PRO A 18 -26.48 -7.50 22.46
CA PRO A 18 -27.00 -7.77 21.12
C PRO A 18 -28.37 -7.13 20.97
N LEU A 19 -28.56 -6.35 19.89
CA LEU A 19 -29.82 -5.71 19.54
C LEU A 19 -30.95 -6.77 19.52
N PRO A 20 -32.15 -6.45 20.05
CA PRO A 20 -33.27 -7.38 19.99
C PRO A 20 -33.62 -7.68 18.54
N ALA A 21 -33.78 -8.98 18.22
CA ALA A 21 -34.13 -9.42 16.89
C ALA A 21 -35.44 -8.76 16.41
N ARG A 22 -35.40 -8.15 15.22
CA ARG A 22 -36.53 -7.41 14.64
C ARG A 22 -37.62 -8.40 14.20
N ALA A 23 -38.83 -8.20 14.73
CA ALA A 23 -39.98 -9.02 14.37
C ALA A 23 -40.56 -8.58 13.02
N CYS A 24 -41.10 -9.53 12.26
CA CYS A 24 -41.63 -9.28 10.92
C CYS A 24 -42.74 -10.26 10.54
N THR A 25 -43.46 -9.91 9.49
CA THR A 25 -44.45 -10.73 8.79
C THR A 25 -44.22 -10.73 7.28
N THR A 26 -43.51 -9.73 6.75
CA THR A 26 -43.11 -9.63 5.34
C THR A 26 -41.66 -9.17 5.21
N ASP A 27 -41.03 -9.46 4.07
CA ASP A 27 -39.64 -9.05 3.79
C ASP A 27 -39.47 -7.53 3.83
N ALA A 28 -40.46 -6.76 3.38
CA ALA A 28 -40.42 -5.29 3.37
C ALA A 28 -40.32 -4.66 4.77
N GLU A 29 -40.74 -5.36 5.83
CA GLU A 29 -40.62 -4.87 7.21
C GLU A 29 -39.21 -5.04 7.78
N CYS A 30 -38.40 -5.88 7.12
CA CYS A 30 -37.02 -6.17 7.48
C CYS A 30 -36.02 -5.23 6.81
N ASP A 31 -36.40 -4.59 5.70
CA ASP A 31 -35.56 -3.61 5.00
C ASP A 31 -35.15 -2.49 5.97
N ASP A 32 -33.86 -2.40 6.25
CA ASP A 32 -33.23 -1.38 7.07
C ASP A 32 -32.48 -0.34 6.22
N ALA A 33 -32.66 -0.40 4.90
CA ALA A 33 -32.00 0.39 3.88
C ALA A 33 -30.47 0.26 3.87
N ASN A 34 -29.91 -0.78 4.51
CA ASN A 34 -28.49 -1.08 4.45
C ASN A 34 -28.21 -2.01 3.27
N VAL A 35 -27.67 -1.46 2.18
CA VAL A 35 -27.37 -2.30 1.01
C VAL A 35 -26.17 -3.24 1.25
N CYS A 36 -25.43 -3.07 2.34
CA CYS A 36 -24.13 -3.70 2.57
C CYS A 36 -24.19 -5.06 3.25
N ASP A 37 -25.16 -5.31 4.13
CA ASP A 37 -25.38 -6.61 4.77
C ASP A 37 -26.32 -7.50 3.95
N GLY A 38 -26.97 -6.92 2.94
CA GLY A 38 -27.58 -7.63 1.83
C GLY A 38 -29.03 -8.02 2.12
N ALA A 39 -29.85 -7.95 1.06
CA ALA A 39 -31.31 -7.96 1.14
C ALA A 39 -31.91 -8.84 2.25
N GLU A 40 -32.68 -8.20 3.11
CA GLU A 40 -33.27 -8.79 4.29
C GLU A 40 -34.56 -9.52 3.92
N TYR A 41 -34.87 -10.56 4.68
CA TYR A 41 -36.08 -11.34 4.49
C TYR A 41 -36.66 -11.80 5.82
N CYS A 42 -37.97 -11.98 5.84
CA CYS A 42 -38.69 -12.43 7.01
C CYS A 42 -38.80 -13.95 7.00
N GLN A 43 -38.25 -14.61 8.02
CA GLN A 43 -38.43 -16.04 8.20
C GLN A 43 -38.87 -16.34 9.63
N ALA A 44 -39.97 -17.07 9.77
CA ALA A 44 -40.51 -17.47 11.08
C ALA A 44 -40.72 -16.31 12.07
N GLY A 45 -41.09 -15.14 11.56
CA GLY A 45 -41.37 -13.95 12.38
C GLY A 45 -40.14 -13.12 12.76
N VAL A 46 -38.96 -13.44 12.21
CA VAL A 46 -37.68 -12.78 12.51
C VAL A 46 -36.98 -12.38 11.22
N CYS A 47 -36.37 -11.20 11.21
CA CYS A 47 -35.59 -10.71 10.09
C CYS A 47 -34.21 -11.38 10.01
N TYR A 48 -33.81 -11.78 8.81
CA TYR A 48 -32.50 -12.31 8.48
C TYR A 48 -31.92 -11.55 7.29
N SER A 49 -30.62 -11.28 7.29
CA SER A 49 -29.91 -10.73 6.14
C SER A 49 -29.40 -11.85 5.23
N ARG A 50 -29.27 -11.56 3.94
CA ARG A 50 -28.65 -12.48 2.97
C ARG A 50 -27.13 -12.32 2.97
N THR A 51 -26.48 -12.79 1.91
CA THR A 51 -25.04 -12.60 1.74
C THR A 51 -24.74 -11.11 1.63
N PRO A 52 -23.82 -10.59 2.48
CA PRO A 52 -23.38 -9.20 2.40
C PRO A 52 -22.81 -8.83 1.03
N LEU A 53 -22.95 -7.56 0.68
CA LEU A 53 -22.31 -6.98 -0.49
C LEU A 53 -20.79 -7.00 -0.31
N VAL A 54 -20.09 -7.63 -1.24
CA VAL A 54 -18.61 -7.62 -1.28
C VAL A 54 -18.15 -6.46 -2.14
N CYS A 55 -17.56 -5.45 -1.51
CA CYS A 55 -16.94 -4.32 -2.19
C CYS A 55 -15.45 -4.59 -2.38
N ASP A 56 -15.08 -4.99 -3.59
CA ASP A 56 -13.69 -5.15 -4.03
C ASP A 56 -13.59 -4.82 -5.52
N ASP A 57 -12.94 -3.70 -5.84
CA ASP A 57 -12.65 -3.29 -7.23
C ASP A 57 -11.34 -3.88 -7.76
N ALA A 58 -10.63 -4.66 -6.94
CA ALA A 58 -9.31 -5.19 -7.20
C ALA A 58 -8.23 -4.12 -7.46
N ASP A 59 -8.49 -2.84 -7.15
CA ASP A 59 -7.48 -1.79 -7.21
C ASP A 59 -6.69 -1.76 -5.89
N PRO A 60 -5.39 -2.10 -5.89
CA PRO A 60 -4.56 -2.04 -4.68
C PRO A 60 -4.38 -0.62 -4.13
N CYS A 61 -4.82 0.40 -4.86
CA CYS A 61 -4.67 1.80 -4.53
C CYS A 61 -5.95 2.43 -3.95
N THR A 62 -7.04 1.67 -3.76
CA THR A 62 -8.30 2.15 -3.19
C THR A 62 -8.54 1.56 -1.79
N VAL A 63 -9.31 2.29 -0.96
CA VAL A 63 -9.82 1.77 0.32
C VAL A 63 -11.26 1.37 0.10
N ASN A 64 -11.49 0.06 -0.04
CA ASN A 64 -12.82 -0.46 -0.34
C ASN A 64 -13.70 -0.37 0.90
N SER A 65 -14.81 0.36 0.79
CA SER A 65 -15.81 0.45 1.85
C SER A 65 -17.21 0.30 1.27
N CYS A 66 -18.15 -0.07 2.13
CA CYS A 66 -19.55 -0.10 1.76
C CYS A 66 -20.28 0.96 2.58
N ASP A 67 -20.83 1.95 1.89
CA ASP A 67 -21.75 2.92 2.48
C ASP A 67 -23.15 2.30 2.51
N PRO A 68 -23.84 2.25 3.66
CA PRO A 68 -25.16 1.62 3.78
C PRO A 68 -26.19 2.13 2.77
N MET A 69 -26.09 3.40 2.34
CA MET A 69 -27.05 4.01 1.41
C MET A 69 -26.54 4.06 -0.03
N LEU A 70 -25.26 4.37 -0.23
CA LEU A 70 -24.65 4.57 -1.55
C LEU A 70 -24.04 3.29 -2.13
N GLY A 71 -23.89 2.24 -1.32
CA GLY A 71 -23.23 0.99 -1.69
C GLY A 71 -21.71 1.13 -1.75
N CYS A 72 -21.08 0.31 -2.60
CA CYS A 72 -19.63 0.23 -2.66
C CYS A 72 -18.97 1.57 -3.04
N GLN A 73 -18.00 1.96 -2.22
CA GLN A 73 -17.13 3.11 -2.40
C GLN A 73 -15.69 2.65 -2.53
N PHE A 74 -14.95 3.32 -3.41
CA PHE A 74 -13.55 3.00 -3.71
C PHE A 74 -12.68 4.27 -3.70
N PRO A 75 -12.66 5.05 -2.59
CA PRO A 75 -11.83 6.24 -2.50
C PRO A 75 -10.34 5.90 -2.64
N PRO A 76 -9.53 6.75 -3.30
CA PRO A 76 -8.09 6.59 -3.33
C PRO A 76 -7.50 6.55 -1.91
N SER A 77 -6.59 5.62 -1.69
CA SER A 77 -5.76 5.56 -0.48
C SER A 77 -4.65 6.61 -0.52
N ALA A 78 -4.08 6.96 0.64
CA ALA A 78 -2.93 7.87 0.74
C ALA A 78 -1.59 7.25 0.24
N GLY A 79 -1.66 6.15 -0.51
CA GLY A 79 -0.51 5.36 -0.90
C GLY A 79 -0.89 3.97 -1.36
N CYS A 80 -0.34 3.50 -2.49
CA CYS A 80 -0.77 2.25 -3.08
C CYS A 80 -0.03 1.02 -2.55
N MET A 81 -0.76 -0.07 -2.30
CA MET A 81 -0.22 -1.33 -1.79
C MET A 81 0.06 -2.28 -2.95
N ILE A 82 1.25 -2.19 -3.54
CA ILE A 82 1.53 -2.84 -4.83
C ILE A 82 2.30 -4.15 -4.64
N GLY A 83 1.82 -5.20 -5.28
CA GLY A 83 2.54 -6.46 -5.38
C GLY A 83 3.84 -6.33 -6.19
N GLY A 84 4.85 -7.12 -5.82
CA GLY A 84 6.13 -7.14 -6.49
C GLY A 84 6.20 -8.14 -7.64
N GLN A 85 6.45 -7.72 -8.88
CA GLN A 85 6.69 -8.67 -9.99
C GLN A 85 8.05 -9.35 -9.82
N LYS A 86 9.08 -8.55 -9.55
CA LYS A 86 10.46 -9.00 -9.52
C LYS A 86 11.30 -8.10 -8.63
N PHE A 87 12.08 -8.71 -7.75
CA PHE A 87 13.06 -8.03 -6.94
C PHE A 87 14.36 -8.80 -6.88
N LYS A 88 15.47 -8.07 -6.98
CA LYS A 88 16.81 -8.62 -6.92
C LYS A 88 17.71 -7.71 -6.11
N LEU A 89 18.35 -8.29 -5.10
CA LEU A 89 19.56 -7.77 -4.47
C LEU A 89 20.71 -8.66 -4.89
N GLY A 90 21.86 -8.07 -5.17
CA GLY A 90 23.08 -8.82 -5.47
C GLY A 90 24.33 -8.04 -5.05
N SER A 91 25.38 -8.77 -4.70
CA SER A 91 26.65 -8.22 -4.20
C SER A 91 27.86 -8.57 -5.07
N HIS A 92 27.65 -9.17 -6.26
CA HIS A 92 28.76 -9.58 -7.13
C HIS A 92 29.49 -8.37 -7.76
N GLY A 93 30.63 -8.01 -7.18
CA GLY A 93 31.48 -6.89 -7.58
C GLY A 93 30.99 -5.56 -6.99
N ASP A 94 29.76 -5.17 -7.35
CA ASP A 94 29.06 -4.03 -6.77
C ASP A 94 27.72 -4.49 -6.19
N LEU A 95 27.25 -3.77 -5.16
CA LEU A 95 25.88 -3.91 -4.70
C LEU A 95 24.92 -3.46 -5.80
N ARG A 96 23.85 -4.23 -6.01
CA ARG A 96 22.84 -4.00 -7.04
C ARG A 96 21.45 -4.21 -6.49
N VAL A 97 20.54 -3.32 -6.85
CA VAL A 97 19.10 -3.52 -6.63
C VAL A 97 18.34 -3.37 -7.95
N VAL A 98 17.41 -4.27 -8.20
CA VAL A 98 16.43 -4.15 -9.28
C VAL A 98 15.07 -4.51 -8.72
N LEU A 99 14.11 -3.59 -8.85
CA LEU A 99 12.72 -3.83 -8.51
C LEU A 99 11.83 -3.59 -9.73
N GLN A 100 10.74 -4.35 -9.79
CA GLN A 100 9.73 -4.26 -10.82
C GLN A 100 8.37 -4.54 -10.18
N THR A 101 7.42 -3.63 -10.37
CA THR A 101 6.08 -3.72 -9.78
C THR A 101 5.19 -4.68 -10.59
N ALA A 102 4.25 -5.38 -9.95
CA ALA A 102 3.32 -6.30 -10.62
C ALA A 102 2.23 -5.57 -11.41
N GLY A 103 1.75 -4.45 -10.87
CA GLY A 103 0.81 -3.53 -11.53
C GLY A 103 1.41 -2.14 -11.70
N GLY A 104 0.65 -1.24 -12.32
CA GLY A 104 0.94 0.18 -12.27
C GLY A 104 0.37 0.82 -11.02
N PHE A 105 0.84 2.04 -10.74
CA PHE A 105 0.14 2.97 -9.88
C PHE A 105 -1.16 3.36 -10.60
N GLY A 106 -2.31 3.12 -9.99
CA GLY A 106 -3.63 3.39 -10.58
C GLY A 106 -4.33 4.55 -9.88
N GLY A 107 -5.23 5.22 -10.60
CA GLY A 107 -6.14 6.21 -10.03
C GLY A 107 -5.47 7.45 -9.41
N GLY A 108 -6.11 7.99 -8.36
CA GLY A 108 -5.65 9.20 -7.65
C GLY A 108 -4.34 9.04 -6.88
N ALA A 109 -3.77 7.82 -6.80
CA ALA A 109 -2.50 7.54 -6.14
C ALA A 109 -1.28 7.76 -7.07
N PHE A 110 -1.48 7.95 -8.37
CA PHE A 110 -0.36 8.32 -9.25
C PHE A 110 -0.10 9.84 -9.15
N PRO A 111 1.17 10.28 -8.97
CA PRO A 111 1.50 11.69 -8.86
C PRO A 111 0.97 12.50 -10.06
N GLN A 112 0.19 13.54 -9.76
CA GLN A 112 -0.35 14.43 -10.78
C GLN A 112 0.74 15.34 -11.34
N ALA A 113 0.81 15.47 -12.67
CA ALA A 113 1.75 16.36 -13.33
C ALA A 113 1.54 17.81 -12.87
N ASN A 114 2.62 18.48 -12.48
CA ASN A 114 2.62 19.82 -11.89
C ASN A 114 1.85 19.93 -10.55
N GLY A 115 1.52 18.81 -9.92
CA GLY A 115 0.90 18.76 -8.61
C GLY A 115 1.92 18.78 -7.45
N PRO A 116 1.44 18.77 -6.20
CA PRO A 116 2.29 18.78 -5.00
C PRO A 116 3.16 17.53 -4.83
N ASP A 117 2.78 16.43 -5.47
CA ASP A 117 3.51 15.16 -5.43
C ASP A 117 4.36 14.93 -6.69
N ASP A 118 4.41 15.91 -7.61
CA ASP A 118 5.14 15.78 -8.86
C ASP A 118 6.67 15.66 -8.61
N PRO A 119 7.29 14.51 -8.93
CA PRO A 119 8.73 14.33 -8.71
C PRO A 119 9.59 15.23 -9.62
N VAL A 120 9.08 15.73 -10.74
CA VAL A 120 9.80 16.69 -11.58
C VAL A 120 9.98 18.03 -10.84
N LEU A 121 9.03 18.39 -9.97
CA LEU A 121 9.10 19.63 -9.19
C LEU A 121 9.74 19.41 -7.81
N HIS A 122 9.38 18.32 -7.14
CA HIS A 122 9.67 18.11 -5.72
C HIS A 122 10.66 16.97 -5.43
N GLY A 123 11.00 16.18 -6.45
CA GLY A 123 11.80 14.98 -6.28
C GLY A 123 11.00 13.84 -5.63
N ALA A 124 11.70 12.76 -5.31
CA ALA A 124 11.12 11.59 -4.70
C ALA A 124 12.15 10.90 -3.80
N SER A 125 11.74 9.82 -3.13
CA SER A 125 12.68 8.93 -2.46
C SER A 125 12.26 7.47 -2.54
N VAL A 126 13.22 6.57 -2.37
CA VAL A 126 13.00 5.13 -2.28
C VAL A 126 13.60 4.65 -0.97
N ARG A 127 12.78 4.11 -0.08
CA ARG A 127 13.23 3.39 1.11
C ARG A 127 13.17 1.89 0.84
N ILE A 128 14.25 1.17 1.10
CA ILE A 128 14.31 -0.29 1.02
C ILE A 128 14.76 -0.80 2.36
N TYR A 129 13.93 -1.62 2.99
CA TYR A 129 14.18 -2.09 4.34
C TYR A 129 13.70 -3.52 4.58
N THR A 130 14.23 -4.13 5.63
CA THR A 130 13.70 -5.37 6.19
C THR A 130 13.78 -5.33 7.70
N THR A 131 12.82 -5.94 8.37
CA THR A 131 12.78 -6.08 9.84
C THR A 131 13.29 -7.44 10.30
N ASN A 132 13.67 -8.31 9.36
CA ASN A 132 14.12 -9.67 9.62
C ASN A 132 15.43 -9.95 8.88
N GLY A 133 16.24 -10.86 9.43
CA GLY A 133 17.50 -11.30 8.83
C GLY A 133 18.54 -10.19 8.68
N ASP A 134 18.81 -9.75 7.45
CA ASP A 134 19.89 -8.78 7.17
C ASP A 134 19.63 -7.38 7.77
N MET A 135 18.37 -7.06 8.10
CA MET A 135 17.92 -5.88 8.85
C MET A 135 18.44 -4.52 8.34
N PHE A 136 18.71 -4.39 7.03
CA PHE A 136 19.04 -3.10 6.44
C PHE A 136 17.79 -2.21 6.37
N ASP A 137 17.99 -0.90 6.45
CA ASP A 137 16.96 0.11 6.26
C ASP A 137 17.62 1.37 5.70
N ASN A 138 17.48 1.56 4.39
CA ASN A 138 18.14 2.64 3.68
C ASN A 138 17.12 3.44 2.88
N THR A 139 17.20 4.77 2.98
CA THR A 139 16.41 5.70 2.17
C THR A 139 17.31 6.43 1.19
N TYR A 140 16.94 6.40 -0.09
CA TYR A 140 17.68 7.02 -1.18
C TYR A 140 16.89 8.17 -1.78
N GLY A 141 17.45 9.37 -1.74
CA GLY A 141 16.86 10.54 -2.37
C GLY A 141 16.98 10.50 -3.89
N LEU A 142 15.93 10.94 -4.59
CA LEU A 142 15.86 11.09 -6.03
C LEU A 142 15.53 12.57 -6.34
N PRO A 143 16.53 13.46 -6.42
CA PRO A 143 16.31 14.89 -6.59
C PRO A 143 15.56 15.23 -7.89
N SER A 144 14.73 16.29 -7.84
CA SER A 144 13.92 16.78 -8.97
C SER A 144 14.72 17.03 -10.24
N THR A 145 15.98 17.46 -10.12
CA THR A 145 16.86 17.80 -11.25
C THR A 145 17.06 16.68 -12.26
N ASN A 146 16.92 15.42 -11.84
CA ASN A 146 17.14 14.24 -12.68
C ASN A 146 15.83 13.56 -13.12
N TRP A 147 14.68 14.13 -12.76
CA TRP A 147 13.37 13.66 -13.18
C TRP A 147 12.92 14.33 -14.48
N ALA A 148 12.22 13.58 -15.30
CA ALA A 148 11.56 14.07 -16.50
C ALA A 148 10.25 13.31 -16.73
N TYR A 149 9.34 13.96 -17.45
CA TYR A 149 8.13 13.32 -17.95
C TYR A 149 8.43 12.38 -19.13
N VAL A 150 7.58 11.38 -19.29
CA VAL A 150 7.58 10.45 -20.42
C VAL A 150 6.16 10.35 -20.95
N GLY A 151 5.97 10.51 -22.26
CA GLY A 151 4.63 10.51 -22.86
C GLY A 151 3.93 11.86 -22.77
N ALA A 152 2.66 11.91 -23.21
CA ALA A 152 1.86 13.13 -23.20
C ALA A 152 1.14 13.30 -21.86
N LEU A 153 1.21 14.51 -21.28
CA LEU A 153 0.72 14.83 -19.93
C LEU A 153 -0.80 14.77 -19.78
N ASP A 154 -1.53 14.87 -20.88
CA ASP A 154 -3.00 14.88 -20.96
C ASP A 154 -3.62 13.48 -20.97
N THR A 155 -2.80 12.43 -21.12
CA THR A 155 -3.27 11.06 -21.34
C THR A 155 -2.55 10.07 -20.44
N ASN A 156 -1.38 9.60 -20.87
CA ASN A 156 -0.71 8.42 -20.31
C ASN A 156 0.78 8.70 -20.08
N TYR A 157 1.05 9.71 -19.24
CA TYR A 157 2.39 10.07 -18.89
C TYR A 157 2.97 9.16 -17.80
N GLY A 158 4.30 9.15 -17.75
CA GLY A 158 5.10 8.53 -16.71
C GLY A 158 6.23 9.45 -16.31
N TYR A 159 7.01 8.99 -15.34
CA TYR A 159 8.20 9.68 -14.86
C TYR A 159 9.43 8.83 -15.09
N ILE A 160 10.52 9.48 -15.48
CA ILE A 160 11.83 8.85 -15.56
C ILE A 160 12.85 9.64 -14.76
N TYR A 161 13.52 8.97 -13.83
CA TYR A 161 14.68 9.49 -13.12
C TYR A 161 15.95 8.91 -13.73
N LYS A 162 16.96 9.75 -14.00
CA LYS A 162 18.26 9.29 -14.53
C LYS A 162 19.42 9.89 -13.75
N ASP A 163 20.11 9.06 -12.98
CA ASP A 163 21.45 9.32 -12.44
C ASP A 163 22.41 8.22 -12.89
N LEU A 164 22.62 8.11 -14.20
CA LEU A 164 23.34 6.98 -14.79
C LEU A 164 24.80 6.87 -14.33
N LYS A 165 25.38 7.98 -13.86
CA LYS A 165 26.75 8.04 -13.33
C LYS A 165 26.80 7.83 -11.81
N GLY A 166 25.67 7.96 -11.10
CA GLY A 166 25.62 7.81 -9.65
C GLY A 166 26.18 8.99 -8.87
N ALA A 167 26.01 10.19 -9.39
CA ALA A 167 26.55 11.40 -8.77
C ALA A 167 25.76 11.83 -7.52
N LEU A 168 24.47 11.48 -7.43
CA LEU A 168 23.57 11.94 -6.37
C LEU A 168 23.18 10.83 -5.39
N GLY A 169 23.28 9.57 -5.80
CA GLY A 169 22.96 8.45 -4.92
C GLY A 169 23.17 7.11 -5.61
N PRO A 170 22.81 5.98 -4.97
CA PRO A 170 22.97 4.65 -5.55
C PRO A 170 21.88 4.29 -6.58
N ILE A 171 20.74 4.96 -6.58
CA ILE A 171 19.68 4.71 -7.57
C ILE A 171 20.07 5.37 -8.90
N ARG A 172 20.17 4.57 -9.95
CA ARG A 172 20.64 5.01 -11.28
C ARG A 172 19.49 5.33 -12.23
N LEU A 173 18.40 4.58 -12.12
CA LEU A 173 17.24 4.68 -13.00
C LEU A 173 15.97 4.38 -12.22
N ALA A 174 14.96 5.23 -12.33
CA ALA A 174 13.59 4.91 -11.97
C ALA A 174 12.68 5.21 -13.16
N VAL A 175 11.75 4.31 -13.47
CA VAL A 175 10.73 4.50 -14.50
C VAL A 175 9.40 4.18 -13.84
N ILE A 176 8.60 5.21 -13.61
CA ILE A 176 7.32 5.16 -12.90
C ILE A 176 6.24 5.39 -13.94
N ARG A 177 5.31 4.45 -14.10
CA ARG A 177 4.28 4.49 -15.14
C ARG A 177 2.90 4.36 -14.52
N ASN A 178 1.97 5.17 -15.01
CA ASN A 178 0.55 5.04 -14.71
C ASN A 178 0.00 3.75 -15.33
N GLY A 179 -0.64 2.90 -14.52
CA GLY A 179 -1.28 1.66 -14.98
C GLY A 179 -0.36 0.59 -15.60
N LYS A 180 0.96 0.76 -15.59
CA LYS A 180 1.94 -0.20 -16.12
C LYS A 180 3.04 -0.51 -15.10
N PRO A 181 3.67 -1.70 -15.17
CA PRO A 181 4.82 -2.05 -14.35
C PRO A 181 5.92 -0.98 -14.37
N SER A 182 6.28 -0.55 -13.18
CA SER A 182 7.33 0.42 -12.89
C SER A 182 8.60 -0.30 -12.49
N LYS A 183 9.74 0.39 -12.63
CA LYS A 183 11.06 -0.22 -12.47
C LYS A 183 12.01 0.75 -11.77
N VAL A 184 12.76 0.26 -10.80
CA VAL A 184 13.87 1.01 -10.19
C VAL A 184 15.13 0.15 -10.19
N GLN A 185 16.26 0.78 -10.48
CA GLN A 185 17.57 0.15 -10.50
C GLN A 185 18.56 0.98 -9.71
N GLY A 186 19.32 0.32 -8.84
CA GLY A 186 20.44 0.92 -8.13
C GLY A 186 21.71 0.09 -8.27
N LEU A 187 22.84 0.77 -8.15
CA LEU A 187 24.17 0.21 -8.26
C LEU A 187 25.13 0.96 -7.34
N GLY A 188 26.03 0.23 -6.70
CA GLY A 188 27.16 0.77 -5.97
C GLY A 188 27.04 0.63 -4.45
N PRO A 189 28.15 0.88 -3.73
CA PRO A 189 28.29 0.54 -2.32
C PRO A 189 27.36 1.32 -1.39
N ALA A 190 26.90 2.50 -1.82
CA ALA A 190 25.93 3.32 -1.08
C ALA A 190 24.55 2.64 -0.92
N LEU A 191 24.29 1.51 -1.59
CA LEU A 191 23.10 0.69 -1.29
C LEU A 191 23.14 0.08 0.11
N ASN A 192 24.33 -0.18 0.67
CA ASN A 192 24.52 -0.50 2.09
C ASN A 192 23.64 -1.65 2.64
N PHE A 193 23.57 -2.78 1.91
CA PHE A 193 23.04 -4.05 2.41
C PHE A 193 24.15 -5.10 2.42
N SER A 194 23.98 -6.20 3.17
CA SER A 194 25.04 -7.21 3.33
C SER A 194 24.69 -8.60 2.79
N LEU A 195 23.41 -8.98 2.80
CA LEU A 195 22.91 -10.31 2.43
C LEU A 195 23.55 -11.46 3.23
N ARG A 196 24.04 -11.19 4.45
CA ARG A 196 24.59 -12.23 5.35
C ARG A 196 23.51 -13.14 5.92
N ALA A 197 22.30 -12.59 6.10
CA ALA A 197 21.12 -13.32 6.54
C ALA A 197 19.97 -13.11 5.56
N ASP A 198 19.00 -14.03 5.54
CA ASP A 198 17.86 -13.99 4.63
C ASP A 198 17.00 -12.75 4.90
N PRO A 199 16.93 -11.77 3.99
CA PRO A 199 16.31 -10.48 4.27
C PRO A 199 14.78 -10.50 4.13
N GLN A 200 14.14 -11.66 3.91
CA GLN A 200 12.70 -11.69 3.65
C GLN A 200 11.84 -11.37 4.91
N PRO A 201 10.70 -10.68 4.72
CA PRO A 201 10.30 -9.97 3.51
C PRO A 201 11.05 -8.63 3.37
N VAL A 202 11.44 -8.28 2.14
CA VAL A 202 12.01 -6.97 1.84
C VAL A 202 10.88 -6.02 1.48
N GLN A 203 10.79 -4.91 2.21
CA GLN A 203 9.83 -3.85 1.99
C GLN A 203 10.45 -2.71 1.17
N VAL A 204 9.64 -2.09 0.31
CA VAL A 204 10.01 -0.91 -0.46
C VAL A 204 8.93 0.15 -0.30
N VAL A 205 9.33 1.39 -0.01
CA VAL A 205 8.44 2.55 -0.03
C VAL A 205 8.94 3.53 -1.09
N LEU A 206 8.11 3.81 -2.09
CA LEU A 206 8.33 4.87 -3.06
C LEU A 206 7.54 6.09 -2.60
N ARG A 207 8.22 7.20 -2.37
CA ARG A 207 7.59 8.43 -1.87
C ARG A 207 7.66 9.55 -2.87
N PHE A 208 6.51 10.14 -3.16
CA PHE A 208 6.32 11.30 -4.04
C PHE A 208 5.57 12.36 -3.25
N GLY A 209 6.27 13.38 -2.73
CA GLY A 209 5.65 14.36 -1.83
C GLY A 209 4.99 13.70 -0.60
N GLY A 210 3.66 13.77 -0.56
CA GLY A 210 2.79 13.16 0.45
C GLY A 210 2.35 11.72 0.15
N LEU A 211 2.52 11.23 -1.07
CA LEU A 211 2.13 9.87 -1.47
C LEU A 211 3.21 8.84 -1.10
N ASN A 212 2.79 7.73 -0.48
CA ASN A 212 3.67 6.61 -0.10
C ASN A 212 3.20 5.29 -0.72
N ASP A 213 3.86 4.84 -1.79
CA ASP A 213 3.55 3.54 -2.37
C ASP A 213 4.41 2.44 -1.78
N CYS A 214 3.75 1.40 -1.29
CA CYS A 214 4.37 0.34 -0.52
C CYS A 214 4.35 -0.98 -1.27
N LEU A 215 5.51 -1.64 -1.32
CA LEU A 215 5.71 -2.94 -1.93
C LEU A 215 6.38 -3.91 -0.97
N SER A 216 6.01 -5.17 -1.08
CA SER A 216 6.62 -6.28 -0.35
C SER A 216 7.21 -7.27 -1.34
N PHE A 217 8.39 -7.79 -1.03
CA PHE A 217 9.09 -8.79 -1.83
C PHE A 217 9.55 -9.96 -0.96
N GLY A 218 9.15 -11.17 -1.33
CA GLY A 218 9.38 -12.40 -0.55
C GLY A 218 8.19 -13.34 -0.69
N GLY A 219 7.91 -14.11 0.36
CA GLY A 219 6.78 -15.02 0.40
C GLY A 219 7.10 -16.38 -0.21
N THR A 220 6.31 -16.87 -1.16
CA THR A 220 6.41 -18.25 -1.63
C THR A 220 7.41 -18.46 -2.77
N LYS A 221 7.76 -17.41 -3.51
CA LYS A 221 8.64 -17.49 -4.69
C LYS A 221 9.88 -16.61 -4.52
N PHE A 222 10.83 -17.09 -3.73
CA PHE A 222 12.12 -16.43 -3.56
C PHE A 222 13.29 -17.43 -3.62
N LYS A 223 14.50 -16.90 -3.80
CA LYS A 223 15.77 -17.61 -3.68
C LYS A 223 16.75 -16.69 -2.96
N PHE A 224 17.32 -17.19 -1.87
CA PHE A 224 18.39 -16.54 -1.13
C PHE A 224 19.69 -17.34 -1.27
N VAL A 225 20.79 -16.64 -1.52
CA VAL A 225 22.15 -17.17 -1.48
C VAL A 225 22.96 -16.24 -0.59
N PRO A 226 23.41 -16.70 0.59
CA PRO A 226 24.18 -15.89 1.53
C PRO A 226 25.35 -15.17 0.86
N ASP A 227 25.57 -13.92 1.26
CA ASP A 227 26.63 -13.03 0.79
C ASP A 227 26.63 -12.72 -0.71
N LEU A 228 25.64 -13.22 -1.48
CA LEU A 228 25.63 -13.15 -2.94
C LEU A 228 24.37 -12.51 -3.50
N ALA A 229 23.19 -13.04 -3.16
CA ALA A 229 21.96 -12.64 -3.84
C ALA A 229 20.67 -12.96 -3.07
N PHE A 230 19.68 -12.09 -3.24
CA PHE A 230 18.29 -12.35 -2.90
C PHE A 230 17.41 -12.05 -4.11
N HIS A 231 16.61 -13.01 -4.55
CA HIS A 231 15.68 -12.85 -5.67
C HIS A 231 14.26 -13.23 -5.22
N ALA A 232 13.28 -12.37 -5.49
CA ALA A 232 11.86 -12.66 -5.26
C ALA A 232 11.04 -12.35 -6.51
N LEU A 233 9.97 -13.12 -6.73
CA LEU A 233 9.08 -13.00 -7.88
C LEU A 233 7.61 -13.09 -7.43
N HIS A 234 6.73 -12.33 -8.08
CA HIS A 234 5.27 -12.37 -7.87
C HIS A 234 4.87 -12.31 -6.39
N ALA A 235 5.50 -11.41 -5.64
CA ALA A 235 5.16 -11.17 -4.25
C ALA A 235 3.83 -10.42 -4.15
N PRO A 236 2.95 -10.78 -3.20
CA PRO A 236 1.69 -10.07 -2.98
C PRO A 236 1.94 -8.66 -2.43
N PRO A 237 0.94 -7.76 -2.53
CA PRO A 237 0.91 -6.51 -1.78
C PRO A 237 1.23 -6.68 -0.29
N PRO A 238 1.94 -5.73 0.34
CA PRO A 238 2.02 -5.70 1.80
C PRO A 238 0.63 -5.49 2.43
N PRO A 239 0.42 -5.88 3.70
CA PRO A 239 -0.82 -5.60 4.42
C PRO A 239 -0.88 -4.17 5.00
N THR A 240 0.27 -3.53 5.23
CA THR A 240 0.37 -2.17 5.80
C THR A 240 1.46 -1.35 5.12
N CYS A 241 1.23 -0.04 4.97
CA CYS A 241 2.23 0.93 4.53
C CYS A 241 2.66 1.78 5.73
N PRO A 242 3.97 1.86 6.06
CA PRO A 242 4.47 2.70 7.15
C PRO A 242 4.46 4.21 6.83
#